data_AF-A0A453NDY2-F1
#
_entry.id   AF-A0A453NDY2-F1
#
_cell.length_a   1.000
_cell.length_b   1.000
_cell.length_c   1.000
_cell.angle_alpha   90.00
_cell.angle_beta   90.00
_cell.angle_gamma   90.00
#
_symmetry.space_group_name_H-M   'P 1'
#
loop_
_entity.id
_entity.type
_entity.pdbx_description
1 polymer ?
#
loop_
_entity_poly.entity_id
_entity_poly.type
_entity_poly.pdbx_seq_one_letter_code
_entity_poly.pdbx_strand_id
1 'polypeptide(L)'
;MVVGLIWNGRGLNKPEKLNAMGKLIRETHADLVGFSESKKESFSNAQIKSIDPNNDFTWNWMPAIGTAGGILVGIKQDDFKIISVDILQFSVACLIKDKKDGRVWRFITVYGAAYDNLKLEVINELHNTMEAWLGPTIIGGDFNLVRSSEEKNTGSVNLHWVTLFNDWVNKYALIELKNYTRKFTWANNQDNLVMANIDKIFISTCWEHFFPAVQIKALPRVGSDHTP
;
A
#
# COMPACT_ATOMS: atom_id res chain seq x y z
N MET A 1 9.56 11.85 13.39
CA MET A 1 8.50 11.89 12.38
C MET A 1 8.53 10.54 11.70
N VAL A 2 7.39 9.87 11.53
CA VAL A 2 7.32 8.57 10.87
C VAL A 2 7.00 8.80 9.41
N VAL A 3 7.77 8.20 8.50
CA VAL A 3 7.56 8.31 7.05
C VAL A 3 7.15 6.94 6.49
N GLY A 4 6.00 6.88 5.81
CA GLY A 4 5.57 5.71 5.07
C GLY A 4 5.74 5.89 3.56
N LEU A 5 6.28 4.89 2.88
CA LEU A 5 6.37 4.82 1.42
C LEU A 5 5.52 3.66 0.92
N ILE A 6 4.49 3.96 0.12
CA ILE A 6 3.60 2.95 -0.48
C ILE A 6 3.67 3.06 -2.00
N TRP A 7 3.91 1.95 -2.69
CA TRP A 7 4.12 1.99 -4.14
C TRP A 7 3.75 0.66 -4.83
N ASN A 8 2.86 0.70 -5.82
CA ASN A 8 2.80 -0.36 -6.83
C ASN A 8 3.95 -0.16 -7.82
N GLY A 9 5.02 -0.92 -7.65
CA GLY A 9 6.17 -0.78 -8.52
C GLY A 9 6.17 -1.71 -9.71
N ARG A 10 5.20 -2.60 -9.95
CA ARG A 10 5.14 -3.48 -11.14
C ARG A 10 6.45 -4.26 -11.38
N GLY A 11 6.87 -5.01 -10.37
CA GLY A 11 7.92 -6.02 -10.43
C GLY A 11 9.28 -5.60 -9.85
N LEU A 12 9.93 -6.52 -9.14
CA LEU A 12 11.26 -6.36 -8.53
C LEU A 12 12.29 -7.39 -9.06
N ASN A 13 12.12 -7.84 -10.30
CA ASN A 13 12.96 -8.89 -10.88
C ASN A 13 14.32 -8.40 -11.41
N LYS A 14 14.46 -7.09 -11.63
CA LYS A 14 15.67 -6.49 -12.20
C LYS A 14 16.51 -5.82 -11.11
N PRO A 15 17.84 -6.01 -11.07
CA PRO A 15 18.72 -5.37 -10.10
C PRO A 15 18.59 -3.85 -10.07
N GLU A 16 18.41 -3.21 -11.23
CA GLU A 16 18.23 -1.76 -11.34
C GLU A 16 17.01 -1.28 -10.57
N LYS A 17 15.94 -2.09 -10.56
CA LYS A 17 14.68 -1.75 -9.90
C LYS A 17 14.75 -1.96 -8.38
N LEU A 18 15.46 -3.00 -7.94
CA LEU A 18 15.80 -3.19 -6.51
C LEU A 18 16.63 -2.01 -5.99
N ASN A 19 17.65 -1.60 -6.74
CA ASN A 19 18.49 -0.46 -6.38
C ASN A 19 17.71 0.86 -6.39
N ALA A 20 16.82 1.06 -7.36
CA ALA A 20 15.94 2.23 -7.41
C ALA A 20 15.00 2.29 -6.20
N MET A 21 14.41 1.16 -5.80
CA MET A 21 13.59 1.06 -4.59
C MET A 21 14.42 1.39 -3.34
N GLY A 22 15.61 0.80 -3.18
CA GLY A 22 16.49 1.11 -2.05
C GLY A 22 16.92 2.58 -2.02
N LYS A 23 17.19 3.17 -3.18
CA LYS A 23 17.49 4.61 -3.30
C LYS A 23 16.30 5.46 -2.85
N LEU A 24 15.08 5.13 -3.31
CA LEU A 24 13.86 5.84 -2.95
C LEU A 24 13.60 5.79 -1.44
N ILE A 25 13.79 4.62 -0.81
CA ILE A 25 13.67 4.46 0.65
C ILE A 25 14.63 5.41 1.38
N ARG A 26 15.89 5.48 0.94
CA ARG A 26 16.90 6.37 1.55
C ARG A 26 16.61 7.85 1.33
N GLU A 27 16.20 8.24 0.12
CA GLU A 27 15.91 9.65 -0.23
C GLU A 27 14.65 10.18 0.47
N THR A 28 13.68 9.30 0.72
CA THR A 28 12.45 9.65 1.45
C THR A 28 12.61 9.55 2.96
N HIS A 29 13.68 8.92 3.44
CA HIS A 29 13.85 8.52 4.84
C HIS A 29 12.67 7.69 5.34
N ALA A 30 12.17 6.77 4.52
CA ALA A 30 11.03 5.93 4.88
C ALA A 30 11.36 5.08 6.11
N ASP A 31 10.42 4.97 7.04
CA ASP A 31 10.47 4.05 8.18
C ASP A 31 9.54 2.85 7.99
N LEU A 32 8.55 2.99 7.11
CA LEU A 32 7.63 1.94 6.68
C LEU A 32 7.63 1.88 5.16
N VAL A 33 7.65 0.69 4.60
CA VAL A 33 7.62 0.47 3.16
C VAL A 33 6.55 -0.56 2.84
N GLY A 34 5.65 -0.21 1.92
CA GLY A 34 4.65 -1.11 1.35
C GLY A 34 4.78 -1.14 -0.17
N PHE A 35 5.23 -2.24 -0.75
CA PHE A 35 5.42 -2.38 -2.18
C PHE A 35 4.50 -3.45 -2.75
N SER A 36 3.61 -3.09 -3.66
CA SER A 36 2.71 -4.03 -4.35
C SER A 36 3.21 -4.39 -5.76
N GLU A 37 2.71 -5.52 -6.27
CA GLU A 37 3.22 -6.20 -7.47
C GLU A 37 4.72 -6.47 -7.43
N SER A 38 5.23 -7.12 -6.38
CA SER A 38 6.63 -7.55 -6.35
C SER A 38 6.98 -8.47 -7.53
N LYS A 39 6.03 -9.29 -8.01
CA LYS A 39 6.21 -10.35 -9.01
C LYS A 39 7.31 -11.33 -8.62
N LYS A 40 7.44 -11.56 -7.32
CA LYS A 40 8.41 -12.47 -6.70
C LYS A 40 7.72 -13.38 -5.70
N GLU A 41 7.96 -14.67 -5.83
CA GLU A 41 7.57 -15.69 -4.85
C GLU A 41 8.43 -15.58 -3.58
N SER A 42 9.72 -15.28 -3.72
CA SER A 42 10.65 -15.12 -2.61
C SER A 42 11.72 -14.07 -2.91
N PHE A 43 12.37 -13.60 -1.84
CA PHE A 43 13.50 -12.68 -1.90
C PHE A 43 14.74 -13.35 -1.33
N SER A 44 15.84 -13.36 -2.09
CA SER A 44 17.12 -13.82 -1.58
C SER A 44 17.78 -12.74 -0.72
N ASN A 45 18.71 -13.15 0.16
CA ASN A 45 19.50 -12.20 0.96
C ASN A 45 20.22 -11.15 0.10
N ALA A 46 20.69 -11.50 -1.10
CA ALA A 46 21.33 -10.56 -2.00
C ALA A 46 20.34 -9.52 -2.56
N GLN A 47 19.09 -9.93 -2.83
CA GLN A 47 18.04 -9.02 -3.30
C GLN A 47 17.61 -8.06 -2.18
N ILE A 48 17.40 -8.57 -0.96
CA ILE A 48 17.10 -7.73 0.20
C ILE A 48 18.24 -6.74 0.43
N LYS A 49 19.51 -7.19 0.41
CA LYS A 49 20.67 -6.29 0.55
C LYS A 49 20.79 -5.23 -0.56
N SER A 50 20.22 -5.48 -1.74
CA SER A 50 20.19 -4.47 -2.80
C SER A 50 19.21 -3.33 -2.49
N ILE A 51 18.11 -3.65 -1.80
CA ILE A 51 17.11 -2.68 -1.32
C ILE A 51 17.60 -2.01 -0.04
N ASP A 52 18.08 -2.81 0.91
CA ASP A 52 18.42 -2.47 2.29
C ASP A 52 19.83 -2.98 2.64
N PRO A 53 20.90 -2.27 2.22
CA PRO A 53 22.27 -2.71 2.42
C PRO A 53 22.72 -2.78 3.88
N ASN A 54 22.12 -1.95 4.74
CA ASN A 54 22.47 -1.84 6.15
C ASN A 54 21.64 -2.78 7.04
N ASN A 55 20.64 -3.46 6.47
CA ASN A 55 19.70 -4.29 7.20
C ASN A 55 18.94 -3.47 8.27
N ASP A 56 18.46 -2.29 7.88
CA ASP A 56 17.72 -1.35 8.73
C ASP A 56 16.25 -1.80 8.96
N PHE A 57 15.73 -2.69 8.11
CA PHE A 57 14.32 -3.10 8.11
C PHE A 57 14.15 -4.60 8.37
N THR A 58 13.07 -4.93 9.09
CA THR A 58 12.51 -6.28 9.07
C THR A 58 11.56 -6.41 7.88
N TRP A 59 11.89 -7.32 6.96
CA TRP A 59 11.15 -7.55 5.72
C TRP A 59 10.18 -8.73 5.83
N ASN A 60 8.94 -8.53 5.38
CA ASN A 60 7.90 -9.55 5.27
C ASN A 60 7.28 -9.47 3.88
N TRP A 61 6.79 -10.58 3.33
CA TRP A 61 6.18 -10.54 2.01
C TRP A 61 5.05 -11.56 1.83
N MET A 62 4.09 -11.18 1.02
CA MET A 62 3.14 -12.08 0.37
C MET A 62 3.77 -12.55 -0.95
N PRO A 63 3.93 -13.86 -1.18
CA PRO A 63 4.54 -14.38 -2.40
C PRO A 63 3.65 -14.10 -3.62
N ALA A 64 4.28 -13.80 -4.76
CA ALA A 64 3.60 -13.82 -6.05
C ALA A 64 3.34 -15.26 -6.50
N ILE A 65 2.22 -15.50 -7.18
CA ILE A 65 1.94 -16.76 -7.86
C ILE A 65 2.39 -16.60 -9.31
N GLY A 66 3.52 -17.21 -9.66
CA GLY A 66 4.19 -16.94 -10.94
C GLY A 66 4.59 -15.46 -11.05
N THR A 67 4.01 -14.74 -12.02
CA THR A 67 4.25 -13.29 -12.21
C THR A 67 3.11 -12.41 -11.69
N ALA A 68 2.08 -13.01 -11.08
CA ALA A 68 0.90 -12.30 -10.59
C ALA A 68 1.05 -11.91 -9.11
N GLY A 69 0.92 -10.61 -8.83
CA GLY A 69 0.85 -10.06 -7.48
C GLY A 69 2.16 -10.06 -6.71
N GLY A 70 2.06 -10.38 -5.43
CA GLY A 70 3.12 -10.27 -4.43
C GLY A 70 3.18 -8.88 -3.79
N ILE A 71 3.41 -8.85 -2.48
CA ILE A 71 3.52 -7.63 -1.67
C ILE A 71 4.79 -7.76 -0.84
N LEU A 72 5.63 -6.72 -0.81
CA LEU A 72 6.81 -6.63 0.07
C LEU A 72 6.58 -5.51 1.09
N VAL A 73 6.72 -5.82 2.37
CA VAL A 73 6.59 -4.86 3.48
C VAL A 73 7.89 -4.80 4.26
N GLY A 74 8.41 -3.59 4.46
CA GLY A 74 9.58 -3.32 5.29
C GLY A 74 9.20 -2.44 6.48
N ILE A 75 9.58 -2.84 7.69
CA ILE A 75 9.38 -2.05 8.91
C ILE A 75 10.75 -1.77 9.54
N LYS A 76 11.08 -0.49 9.74
CA LYS A 76 12.38 -0.08 10.29
C LYS A 76 12.53 -0.59 11.71
N GLN A 77 13.49 -1.49 11.89
CA GLN A 77 13.55 -2.34 13.08
C GLN A 77 14.07 -1.60 14.31
N ASP A 78 14.78 -0.49 14.14
CA ASP A 78 15.30 0.32 15.25
C ASP A 78 14.19 1.11 15.93
N ASP A 79 13.25 1.64 15.14
CA ASP A 79 12.15 2.49 15.62
C ASP A 79 10.91 1.68 16.04
N PHE A 80 10.68 0.53 15.40
CA PHE A 80 9.48 -0.27 15.61
C PHE A 80 9.78 -1.71 16.01
N LYS A 81 8.90 -2.27 16.85
CA LYS A 81 8.83 -3.71 17.10
C LYS A 81 7.59 -4.26 16.41
N ILE A 82 7.75 -5.25 15.53
CA ILE A 82 6.63 -6.01 14.99
C ILE A 82 6.08 -6.93 16.09
N ILE A 83 4.78 -6.84 16.36
CA ILE A 83 4.05 -7.72 17.28
C ILE A 83 3.52 -8.94 16.52
N SER A 84 2.87 -8.71 15.39
CA SER A 84 2.36 -9.76 14.51
C SER A 84 2.32 -9.28 13.06
N VAL A 85 2.33 -10.24 12.14
CA VAL A 85 2.16 -10.01 10.70
C VAL A 85 1.13 -11.00 10.19
N ASP A 86 0.05 -10.47 9.63
CA ASP A 86 -0.96 -11.24 8.93
C ASP A 86 -0.71 -11.10 7.43
N ILE A 87 -0.23 -12.18 6.80
CA ILE A 87 -0.04 -12.27 5.34
C ILE A 87 -1.29 -12.92 4.75
N LEU A 88 -2.09 -12.13 4.04
CA LEU A 88 -3.39 -12.54 3.49
C LEU A 88 -3.29 -12.69 1.96
N GLN A 89 -4.43 -12.73 1.25
CA GLN A 89 -4.48 -12.92 -0.21
C GLN A 89 -4.32 -11.60 -0.98
N PHE A 90 -4.80 -10.49 -0.44
CA PHE A 90 -4.77 -9.16 -1.08
C PHE A 90 -4.07 -8.11 -0.22
N SER A 91 -3.55 -8.48 0.95
CA SER A 91 -2.92 -7.54 1.87
C SER A 91 -1.89 -8.18 2.79
N VAL A 92 -1.01 -7.34 3.32
CA VAL A 92 -0.11 -7.67 4.43
C VAL A 92 -0.35 -6.66 5.54
N ALA A 93 -0.81 -7.14 6.70
CA ALA A 93 -1.11 -6.31 7.86
C ALA A 93 -0.08 -6.54 8.98
N CYS A 94 0.67 -5.49 9.32
CA CYS A 94 1.65 -5.50 10.39
C CYS A 94 1.09 -4.78 11.62
N LEU A 95 0.94 -5.48 12.74
CA LEU A 95 0.70 -4.85 14.04
C LEU A 95 2.05 -4.49 14.64
N ILE A 96 2.31 -3.20 14.84
CA ILE A 96 3.63 -2.72 15.27
C ILE A 96 3.52 -1.85 16.52
N LYS A 97 4.58 -1.87 17.32
CA LYS A 97 4.78 -1.03 18.50
C LYS A 97 5.88 -0.01 18.23
N ASP A 98 5.57 1.26 18.36
CA ASP A 98 6.55 2.33 18.38
C ASP A 98 7.40 2.21 19.65
N LYS A 99 8.72 2.11 19.49
CA LYS A 99 9.63 1.95 20.65
C LYS A 99 9.84 3.25 21.41
N LYS A 100 9.60 4.40 20.78
CA LYS A 100 9.80 5.71 21.39
C LYS A 100 8.74 6.00 22.45
N ASP A 101 7.48 5.73 22.15
CA ASP A 101 6.35 6.07 23.04
C ASP A 101 5.49 4.85 23.45
N GLY A 102 5.78 3.67 22.91
CA GLY A 102 5.10 2.43 23.24
C GLY A 102 3.73 2.26 22.58
N ARG A 103 3.28 3.18 21.72
CA ARG A 103 1.98 3.08 21.03
C ARG A 103 1.96 1.90 20.08
N VAL A 104 0.79 1.28 19.94
CA VAL A 104 0.56 0.13 19.07
C VAL A 104 -0.45 0.50 17.99
N TRP A 105 -0.14 0.18 16.74
CA TRP A 105 -0.98 0.50 15.59
C TRP A 105 -0.70 -0.43 14.42
N ARG A 106 -1.60 -0.46 13.44
CA ARG A 106 -1.50 -1.31 12.24
C ARG A 106 -1.03 -0.52 11.02
N PHE A 107 -0.05 -1.08 10.31
CA PHE A 107 0.34 -0.70 8.96
C PHE A 107 -0.12 -1.79 8.00
N ILE A 108 -0.97 -1.45 7.04
CA ILE A 108 -1.53 -2.44 6.10
C ILE A 108 -1.20 -2.01 4.68
N THR A 109 -0.54 -2.89 3.93
CA THR A 109 -0.28 -2.71 2.49
C THR A 109 -1.25 -3.56 1.69
N VAL A 110 -1.94 -2.94 0.72
CA VAL A 110 -2.98 -3.58 -0.10
C VAL A 110 -2.53 -3.72 -1.56
N TYR A 111 -2.87 -4.86 -2.15
CA TYR A 111 -2.90 -5.10 -3.59
C TYR A 111 -4.21 -5.81 -3.95
N GLY A 112 -5.23 -5.03 -4.28
CA GLY A 112 -6.54 -5.50 -4.69
C GLY A 112 -6.55 -6.09 -6.11
N ALA A 113 -7.58 -6.86 -6.42
CA ALA A 113 -7.71 -7.52 -7.71
C ALA A 113 -8.23 -6.58 -8.82
N ALA A 114 -7.55 -6.60 -9.98
CA ALA A 114 -8.01 -5.91 -11.18
C ALA A 114 -9.25 -6.56 -11.81
N TYR A 115 -9.44 -7.87 -11.61
CA TYR A 115 -10.55 -8.63 -12.17
C TYR A 115 -11.81 -8.54 -11.32
N ASP A 116 -12.94 -8.24 -11.96
CA ASP A 116 -14.23 -8.01 -11.29
C ASP A 116 -14.69 -9.20 -10.45
N ASN A 117 -14.43 -10.44 -10.87
CA ASN A 117 -14.85 -11.64 -10.13
C ASN A 117 -14.15 -11.81 -8.77
N LEU A 118 -13.04 -11.13 -8.51
CA LEU A 118 -12.28 -11.20 -7.25
C LEU A 118 -12.49 -9.97 -6.36
N LYS A 119 -13.16 -8.91 -6.85
CA LYS A 119 -13.32 -7.66 -6.08
C LYS A 119 -14.13 -7.83 -4.80
N LEU A 120 -15.10 -8.75 -4.78
CA LEU A 120 -15.84 -9.06 -3.56
C LEU A 120 -14.95 -9.74 -2.52
N GLU A 121 -14.04 -10.63 -2.94
CA GLU A 121 -13.08 -11.28 -2.04
C GLU A 121 -12.12 -10.26 -1.43
N VAL A 122 -11.65 -9.29 -2.22
CA VAL A 122 -10.84 -8.15 -1.73
C VAL A 122 -11.59 -7.40 -0.63
N ILE A 123 -12.84 -7.01 -0.88
CA ILE A 123 -13.64 -6.24 0.10
C ILE A 123 -13.90 -7.07 1.36
N ASN A 124 -14.18 -8.37 1.24
CA ASN A 124 -14.38 -9.26 2.38
C ASN A 124 -13.09 -9.44 3.21
N GLU A 125 -11.93 -9.59 2.57
CA GLU A 125 -10.65 -9.64 3.29
C GLU A 125 -10.38 -8.34 4.05
N LEU A 126 -10.59 -7.19 3.40
CA LEU A 126 -10.45 -5.88 4.04
C LEU A 126 -11.45 -5.69 5.18
N HIS A 127 -12.67 -6.23 5.05
CA HIS A 127 -13.67 -6.26 6.12
C HIS A 127 -13.14 -7.01 7.34
N ASN A 128 -12.75 -8.28 7.16
CA ASN A 128 -12.23 -9.12 8.23
C ASN A 128 -10.99 -8.52 8.90
N THR A 129 -10.10 -7.92 8.09
CA THR A 129 -8.87 -7.29 8.58
C THR A 129 -9.17 -6.10 9.49
N MET A 130 -10.12 -5.24 9.10
CA MET A 130 -10.53 -4.09 9.91
C MET A 130 -11.37 -4.50 11.13
N GLU A 131 -12.15 -5.57 11.06
CA GLU A 131 -12.94 -6.08 12.19
C GLU A 131 -12.06 -6.72 13.27
N ALA A 132 -10.93 -7.32 12.90
CA ALA A 132 -9.99 -7.94 13.83
C ALA A 132 -9.24 -6.96 14.75
N TRP A 133 -9.34 -5.63 14.53
CA TRP A 133 -8.66 -4.62 15.36
C TRP A 133 -9.31 -3.25 15.27
N LEU A 134 -9.71 -2.73 16.42
CA LEU A 134 -10.35 -1.42 16.55
C LEU A 134 -9.37 -0.27 16.87
N GLY A 135 -8.07 -0.56 16.96
CA GLY A 135 -7.05 0.44 17.28
C GLY A 135 -6.60 1.27 16.07
N PRO A 136 -5.63 2.17 16.27
CA PRO A 136 -5.12 3.02 15.21
C PRO A 136 -4.59 2.19 14.05
N THR A 137 -5.04 2.52 12.84
CA THR A 137 -4.72 1.82 11.60
C THR A 137 -4.48 2.81 10.49
N ILE A 138 -3.41 2.59 9.74
CA ILE A 138 -3.19 3.16 8.40
C ILE A 138 -3.16 2.01 7.40
N ILE A 139 -3.93 2.16 6.33
CA ILE A 139 -4.06 1.15 5.27
C ILE A 139 -3.90 1.84 3.91
N GLY A 140 -3.06 1.30 3.05
CA GLY A 140 -2.87 1.88 1.73
C GLY A 140 -2.23 0.94 0.73
N GLY A 141 -2.29 1.34 -0.53
CA GLY A 141 -1.79 0.54 -1.65
C GLY A 141 -2.68 0.69 -2.86
N ASP A 142 -2.52 -0.24 -3.79
CA ASP A 142 -3.34 -0.32 -5.00
C ASP A 142 -4.59 -1.13 -4.69
N PHE A 143 -5.74 -0.46 -4.59
CA PHE A 143 -7.01 -1.13 -4.31
C PHE A 143 -7.66 -1.71 -5.57
N ASN A 144 -7.21 -1.32 -6.77
CA ASN A 144 -7.92 -1.58 -8.03
C ASN A 144 -9.42 -1.18 -8.01
N LEU A 145 -9.78 -0.24 -7.14
CA LEU A 145 -11.13 0.27 -6.89
C LEU A 145 -11.12 1.79 -6.86
N VAL A 146 -12.19 2.37 -7.40
CA VAL A 146 -12.46 3.81 -7.38
C VAL A 146 -13.68 4.09 -6.52
N ARG A 147 -13.73 5.27 -5.91
CA ARG A 147 -14.82 5.75 -5.05
C ARG A 147 -15.86 6.58 -5.79
N SER A 148 -15.57 7.02 -7.01
CA SER A 148 -16.47 7.83 -7.82
C SER A 148 -16.06 7.80 -9.30
N SER A 149 -16.92 8.30 -10.19
CA SER A 149 -16.62 8.37 -11.62
C SER A 149 -15.51 9.37 -11.94
N GLU A 150 -15.36 10.43 -11.14
CA GLU A 150 -14.34 11.47 -11.29
C GLU A 150 -12.90 10.96 -11.10
N GLU A 151 -12.78 9.80 -10.45
CA GLU A 151 -11.51 9.09 -10.22
C GLU A 151 -11.04 8.30 -11.44
N LYS A 152 -11.78 8.35 -12.55
CA LYS A 152 -11.33 7.83 -13.85
C LYS A 152 -11.51 8.89 -14.92
N ASN A 153 -10.52 9.10 -15.76
CA ASN A 153 -10.60 10.13 -16.81
C ASN A 153 -11.74 9.88 -17.82
N THR A 154 -12.17 8.63 -17.97
CA THR A 154 -13.29 8.27 -18.85
C THR A 154 -14.67 8.41 -18.20
N GLY A 155 -14.74 8.61 -16.88
CA GLY A 155 -16.00 8.57 -16.11
C GLY A 155 -16.68 7.20 -16.04
N SER A 156 -16.17 6.20 -16.77
CA SER A 156 -16.80 4.87 -16.89
C SER A 156 -16.35 3.93 -15.77
N VAL A 157 -17.23 3.76 -14.79
CA VAL A 157 -17.01 2.95 -13.59
C VAL A 157 -18.14 1.94 -13.39
N ASN A 158 -17.83 0.82 -12.75
CA ASN A 158 -18.85 -0.12 -12.30
C ASN A 158 -19.41 0.36 -10.95
N LEU A 159 -20.66 0.86 -10.96
CA LEU A 159 -21.30 1.45 -9.80
C LEU A 159 -21.50 0.47 -8.64
N HIS A 160 -21.60 -0.83 -8.92
CA HIS A 160 -21.69 -1.86 -7.88
C HIS A 160 -20.44 -1.85 -7.00
N TRP A 161 -19.25 -1.88 -7.62
CA TRP A 161 -17.98 -1.84 -6.89
C TRP A 161 -17.73 -0.51 -6.20
N VAL A 162 -18.12 0.60 -6.83
CA VAL A 162 -18.06 1.92 -6.21
C VAL A 162 -18.89 1.96 -4.92
N THR A 163 -20.09 1.39 -4.95
CA THR A 163 -21.00 1.34 -3.79
C THR A 163 -20.39 0.50 -2.68
N LEU A 164 -20.02 -0.76 -2.95
CA LEU A 164 -19.47 -1.65 -1.94
C LEU A 164 -18.16 -1.13 -1.32
N PHE A 165 -17.31 -0.50 -2.13
CA PHE A 165 -16.07 0.08 -1.62
C PHE A 165 -16.34 1.27 -0.70
N ASN A 166 -17.27 2.16 -1.07
CA ASN A 166 -17.68 3.26 -0.19
C ASN A 166 -18.40 2.76 1.07
N ASP A 167 -19.21 1.70 0.99
CA ASP A 167 -19.84 1.08 2.16
C ASP A 167 -18.80 0.55 3.14
N TRP A 168 -17.72 -0.09 2.64
CA TRP A 168 -16.58 -0.50 3.46
C TRP A 168 -15.90 0.71 4.12
N VAL A 169 -15.58 1.77 3.35
CA VAL A 169 -14.98 3.00 3.91
C VAL A 169 -15.87 3.60 5.00
N ASN A 170 -17.18 3.68 4.77
CA ASN A 170 -18.15 4.26 5.68
C ASN A 170 -18.34 3.41 6.95
N LYS A 171 -18.42 2.08 6.81
CA LYS A 171 -18.59 1.14 7.94
C LYS A 171 -17.50 1.30 8.99
N TYR A 172 -16.27 1.58 8.56
CA TYR A 172 -15.11 1.73 9.44
C TYR A 172 -14.72 3.18 9.70
N ALA A 173 -15.54 4.15 9.29
CA ALA A 173 -15.27 5.59 9.42
C ALA A 173 -13.86 5.97 8.93
N LEU A 174 -13.44 5.38 7.81
CA LEU A 174 -12.10 5.59 7.28
C LEU A 174 -11.97 6.97 6.62
N ILE A 175 -10.92 7.69 6.98
CA ILE A 175 -10.58 8.99 6.42
C ILE A 175 -9.57 8.76 5.30
N GLU A 176 -9.92 9.16 4.07
CA GLU A 176 -8.99 9.09 2.95
C GLU A 176 -8.01 10.26 2.97
N LEU A 177 -6.71 9.96 2.96
CA LEU A 177 -5.66 10.96 2.79
C LEU A 177 -5.57 11.33 1.31
N LYS A 178 -6.27 12.39 0.91
CA LYS A 178 -6.31 12.83 -0.48
C LYS A 178 -5.06 13.62 -0.86
N ASN A 179 -4.49 13.26 -2.01
CA ASN A 179 -3.43 14.03 -2.62
C ASN A 179 -3.99 15.07 -3.60
N TYR A 180 -3.96 16.33 -3.22
CA TYR A 180 -4.48 17.42 -4.06
C TYR A 180 -3.57 17.80 -5.23
N THR A 181 -2.30 17.39 -5.21
CA THR A 181 -1.34 17.72 -6.28
C THR A 181 -1.43 16.78 -7.47
N ARG A 182 -2.09 15.63 -7.33
CA ARG A 182 -2.16 14.60 -8.37
C ARG A 182 -3.50 13.89 -8.34
N LYS A 183 -4.29 14.11 -9.40
CA LYS A 183 -5.65 13.55 -9.52
C LYS A 183 -5.68 12.05 -9.80
N PHE A 184 -4.74 11.52 -10.57
CA PHE A 184 -4.68 10.11 -10.95
C PHE A 184 -3.34 9.50 -10.55
N THR A 185 -3.37 8.29 -10.00
CA THR A 185 -2.18 7.58 -9.54
C THR A 185 -1.68 6.60 -10.59
N TRP A 186 -2.59 6.03 -11.39
CA TRP A 186 -2.32 5.03 -12.43
C TRP A 186 -2.64 5.54 -13.84
N ALA A 187 -1.90 5.04 -14.84
CA ALA A 187 -2.23 5.20 -16.27
C ALA A 187 -1.91 3.94 -17.08
N ASN A 188 -2.74 3.56 -18.05
CA ASN A 188 -2.50 2.38 -18.88
C ASN A 188 -1.29 2.51 -19.84
N ASN A 189 -0.77 3.72 -20.04
CA ASN A 189 0.34 4.05 -20.95
C ASN A 189 0.13 3.54 -22.39
N GLN A 190 -1.10 3.65 -22.90
CA GLN A 190 -1.46 3.33 -24.28
C GLN A 190 -1.97 4.59 -25.01
N ASP A 191 -2.06 4.54 -26.34
CA ASP A 191 -2.57 5.65 -27.18
C ASP A 191 -3.97 6.09 -26.73
N ASN A 192 -4.85 5.12 -26.46
CA ASN A 192 -6.12 5.34 -25.79
C ASN A 192 -5.89 5.47 -24.29
N LEU A 193 -5.42 6.65 -23.88
CA LEU A 193 -5.02 6.92 -22.50
C LEU A 193 -6.18 6.78 -21.52
N VAL A 194 -6.07 5.82 -20.61
CA VAL A 194 -6.95 5.66 -19.44
C VAL A 194 -6.14 5.93 -18.19
N MET A 195 -6.68 6.76 -17.31
CA MET A 195 -6.08 7.11 -16.02
C MET A 195 -7.08 6.88 -14.91
N ALA A 196 -6.61 6.43 -13.76
CA ALA A 196 -7.45 6.17 -12.59
C ALA A 196 -6.75 6.53 -11.27
N ASN A 197 -7.54 6.87 -10.25
CA ASN A 197 -7.11 7.05 -8.88
C ASN A 197 -7.42 5.80 -8.06
N ILE A 198 -6.54 4.80 -8.13
CA ILE A 198 -6.72 3.48 -7.51
C ILE A 198 -5.72 3.19 -6.39
N ASP A 199 -4.65 3.98 -6.31
CA ASP A 199 -3.72 3.94 -5.19
C ASP A 199 -4.21 4.89 -4.10
N LYS A 200 -4.58 4.35 -2.95
CA LYS A 200 -5.24 5.10 -1.89
C LYS A 200 -4.57 4.85 -0.55
N ILE A 201 -4.72 5.81 0.35
CA ILE A 201 -4.32 5.68 1.74
C ILE A 201 -5.49 6.13 2.61
N PHE A 202 -5.89 5.26 3.53
CA PHE A 202 -6.91 5.54 4.53
C PHE A 202 -6.32 5.43 5.93
N ILE A 203 -6.87 6.22 6.84
CA ILE A 203 -6.58 6.15 8.26
C ILE A 203 -7.89 5.93 9.03
N SER A 204 -7.82 5.19 10.13
CA SER A 204 -8.89 5.15 11.12
C SER A 204 -9.02 6.48 11.88
N THR A 205 -10.17 6.76 12.48
CA THR A 205 -10.34 7.92 13.38
C THR A 205 -9.40 7.86 14.59
N CYS A 206 -9.15 6.66 15.14
CA CYS A 206 -8.16 6.44 16.20
C CYS A 206 -6.74 6.85 15.79
N TRP A 207 -6.39 6.68 14.51
CA TRP A 207 -5.11 7.12 13.96
C TRP A 207 -5.01 8.63 13.92
N GLU A 208 -6.03 9.31 13.39
CA GLU A 208 -6.06 10.78 13.31
C GLU A 208 -5.88 11.40 14.70
N HIS A 209 -6.48 10.81 15.74
CA HIS A 209 -6.31 11.28 17.11
C HIS A 209 -4.85 11.22 17.60
N PHE A 210 -4.09 10.18 17.22
CA PHE A 210 -2.68 10.03 17.62
C PHE A 210 -1.71 10.79 16.72
N PHE A 211 -2.04 10.90 15.43
CA PHE A 211 -1.19 11.50 14.40
C PHE A 211 -1.98 12.53 13.57
N PRO A 212 -2.45 13.64 14.19
CA PRO A 212 -3.36 14.59 13.53
C PRO A 212 -2.70 15.38 12.40
N ALA A 213 -1.37 15.42 12.35
CA ALA A 213 -0.59 16.14 11.34
C ALA A 213 -0.14 15.23 10.18
N VAL A 214 -0.80 14.09 9.97
CA VAL A 214 -0.47 13.20 8.85
C VAL A 214 -0.72 13.89 7.51
N GLN A 215 0.22 13.71 6.59
CA GLN A 215 0.19 14.31 5.26
C GLN A 215 0.52 13.25 4.21
N ILE A 216 -0.02 13.43 3.00
CA ILE A 216 0.29 12.60 1.84
C ILE A 216 0.99 13.45 0.78
N LYS A 217 1.97 12.85 0.12
CA LYS A 217 2.72 13.48 -0.98
C LYS A 217 2.95 12.43 -2.07
N ALA A 218 2.63 12.79 -3.31
CA ALA A 218 3.00 11.96 -4.47
C ALA A 218 4.47 12.18 -4.81
N LEU A 219 5.13 11.11 -5.20
CA LEU A 219 6.48 11.14 -5.73
C LEU A 219 6.48 10.93 -7.25
N PRO A 220 7.55 11.33 -7.95
CA PRO A 220 7.71 11.01 -9.36
C PRO A 220 7.69 9.50 -9.60
N ARG A 221 7.12 9.07 -10.73
CA ARG A 221 7.09 7.65 -11.11
C ARG A 221 8.50 7.16 -11.41
N VAL A 222 8.86 5.97 -10.91
CA VAL A 222 10.16 5.34 -11.16
C VAL A 222 9.96 4.00 -11.87
N GLY A 223 9.75 4.03 -13.19
CA GLY A 223 9.61 2.80 -13.98
C GLY A 223 8.38 1.95 -13.63
N SER A 224 7.30 2.61 -13.20
CA SER A 224 5.96 2.05 -12.97
C SER A 224 4.91 2.95 -13.62
N ASP A 225 3.76 2.37 -13.96
CA ASP A 225 2.53 3.07 -14.35
C ASP A 225 1.80 3.70 -13.15
N HIS A 226 2.18 3.33 -11.93
CA HIS A 226 1.66 3.90 -10.68
C HIS A 226 2.59 4.97 -10.10
N THR A 227 1.98 5.84 -9.30
CA THR A 227 2.66 6.93 -8.59
C THR A 227 2.90 6.50 -7.13
N PRO A 228 4.16 6.52 -6.65
CA PRO A 228 4.46 6.35 -5.22
C PRO A 228 3.95 7.52 -4.36
#